data_AF-A0A811Q3D4-F1
#
_entry.id   AF-A0A811Q3D4-F1
#
_cell.length_a   1.000
_cell.length_b   1.000
_cell.length_c   1.000
_cell.angle_alpha   90.00
_cell.angle_beta   90.00
_cell.angle_gamma   90.00
#
_symmetry.space_group_name_H-M   'P 1'
#
loop_
_entity.id
_entity.type
_entity.pdbx_description
1 polymer ?
#
loop_
_entity_poly.entity_id
_entity_poly.type
_entity_poly.pdbx_seq_one_letter_code
_entity_poly.pdbx_strand_id
1 'polypeptide(L)'
;MPTTSTSTRSAHTGEPPPLPRPPSARGSWPAARAGAADCQHPATTPSASSLAAASSTRWRSATPRPGFPYCFGLSRGWLALADSVRSPTRLVLWDPASGAELRLPPLGDLVQVFLSGDPLASPSSDWVAVGTQLYGNQGAQKSFWRRPGDAAWSVLSERGTAGIETVAFHGGRVYYMDWRWVLVVFDISLAPPAPAPPRVWLMNISQPMFRRCSCQRYHGVRGAQMVTCAGELLLVILRVEGGHPSFA
;
A
#
# COMPACT_ATOMS: atom_id res chain seq x y z
N MET A 1 -0.39 -40.32 53.31
CA MET A 1 -0.39 -39.06 54.08
C MET A 1 1.07 -38.64 54.24
N PRO A 2 1.51 -37.39 54.05
CA PRO A 2 0.78 -36.12 54.23
C PRO A 2 1.11 -35.03 53.16
N THR A 3 0.62 -33.82 53.46
CA THR A 3 1.12 -32.46 53.09
C THR A 3 0.95 -31.91 51.68
N THR A 4 -0.15 -31.16 51.55
CA THR A 4 -0.30 -29.92 50.76
C THR A 4 0.83 -28.92 51.04
N SER A 5 1.43 -28.37 49.99
CA SER A 5 2.15 -27.10 50.04
C SER A 5 1.78 -26.24 48.83
N THR A 6 1.07 -25.17 49.11
CA THR A 6 0.65 -24.09 48.22
C THR A 6 1.87 -23.35 47.65
N SER A 7 1.99 -23.24 46.33
CA SER A 7 2.96 -22.34 45.69
C SER A 7 2.22 -21.29 44.85
N THR A 8 2.30 -20.06 45.35
CA THR A 8 1.85 -18.81 44.74
C THR A 8 2.50 -18.56 43.38
N ARG A 9 1.67 -18.30 42.36
CA ARG A 9 2.09 -17.88 41.01
C ARG A 9 2.15 -16.35 40.99
N SER A 10 3.35 -15.78 41.02
CA SER A 10 3.55 -14.34 40.80
C SER A 10 3.63 -14.07 39.30
N ALA A 11 2.76 -13.20 38.81
CA ALA A 11 2.74 -12.74 37.44
C ALA A 11 3.81 -11.66 37.23
N HIS A 12 4.80 -11.93 36.39
CA HIS A 12 5.69 -10.90 35.86
C HIS A 12 5.12 -10.37 34.54
N THR A 13 4.54 -9.18 34.63
CA THR A 13 4.20 -8.27 33.53
C THR A 13 5.50 -7.77 32.90
N GLY A 14 5.86 -8.31 31.72
CA GLY A 14 6.91 -7.77 30.86
C GLY A 14 6.28 -6.97 29.72
N GLU A 15 6.42 -5.66 29.77
CA GLU A 15 5.98 -4.73 28.73
C GLU A 15 6.86 -4.88 27.46
N PRO A 16 6.30 -5.07 26.25
CA PRO A 16 7.09 -5.11 25.03
C PRO A 16 7.56 -3.69 24.63
N PRO A 17 8.78 -3.53 24.10
CA PRO A 17 9.32 -2.21 23.75
C PRO A 17 8.53 -1.55 22.60
N PRO A 18 8.45 -0.21 22.56
CA PRO A 18 7.65 0.50 21.57
C PRO A 18 8.21 0.31 20.15
N LEU A 19 7.30 0.07 19.21
CA LEU A 19 7.60 -0.07 17.78
C LEU A 19 8.16 1.24 17.20
N PRO A 20 9.16 1.19 16.30
CA PRO A 20 9.68 2.38 15.63
C PRO A 20 8.63 2.97 14.67
N ARG A 21 8.53 4.31 14.66
CA ARG A 21 7.63 5.08 13.78
C ARG A 21 7.96 4.86 12.29
N PRO A 22 6.97 4.78 11.39
CA PRO A 22 7.23 4.68 9.97
C PRO A 22 7.74 6.01 9.39
N PRO A 23 8.75 6.01 8.50
CA PRO A 23 9.19 7.20 7.78
C PRO A 23 8.15 7.62 6.74
N SER A 24 7.92 8.92 6.63
CA SER A 24 7.14 9.56 5.57
C SER A 24 7.76 9.30 4.20
N ALA A 25 7.08 8.56 3.34
CA ALA A 25 7.49 8.31 1.96
C ALA A 25 7.24 9.54 1.07
N ARG A 26 8.24 10.41 0.97
CA ARG A 26 8.50 11.22 -0.22
C ARG A 26 10.00 11.17 -0.48
N GLY A 27 10.40 10.69 -1.65
CA GLY A 27 11.78 10.84 -2.14
C GLY A 27 12.31 9.66 -2.94
N SER A 28 12.83 9.97 -4.12
CA SER A 28 13.69 9.18 -5.00
C SER A 28 15.01 8.75 -4.32
N TRP A 29 15.62 7.65 -4.79
CA TRP A 29 16.91 7.13 -4.31
C TRP A 29 18.10 7.73 -5.10
N PRO A 30 19.34 7.64 -4.60
CA PRO A 30 19.93 8.46 -3.53
C PRO A 30 21.03 9.41 -4.08
N ALA A 31 21.15 10.61 -3.52
CA ALA A 31 22.35 11.44 -3.69
C ALA A 31 22.73 12.08 -2.35
N ALA A 32 24.04 12.16 -2.10
CA ALA A 32 24.67 12.72 -0.93
C ALA A 32 24.16 14.14 -0.60
N ARG A 33 24.08 14.46 0.70
CA ARG A 33 23.56 15.72 1.23
C ARG A 33 24.64 16.80 1.23
N ALA A 34 24.41 17.94 0.59
CA ALA A 34 24.97 19.25 0.97
C ALA A 34 24.24 20.40 0.24
N GLY A 35 23.88 21.45 0.99
CA GLY A 35 23.67 22.80 0.44
C GLY A 35 22.22 23.19 0.10
N ALA A 36 21.51 23.75 1.07
CA ALA A 36 20.42 24.69 0.81
C ALA A 36 20.99 26.13 0.92
N ALA A 37 20.79 26.93 -0.12
CA ALA A 37 20.81 28.40 -0.16
C ALA A 37 19.90 28.75 -1.36
N ASP A 38 18.94 29.69 -1.33
CA ASP A 38 18.81 30.90 -0.54
C ASP A 38 17.34 31.24 -0.26
N CYS A 39 17.08 31.74 0.95
CA CYS A 39 16.28 32.93 1.24
C CYS A 39 16.57 33.34 2.70
N GLN A 40 17.56 34.23 2.86
CA GLN A 40 17.86 35.22 3.91
C GLN A 40 16.71 35.52 4.92
N HIS A 41 16.84 35.83 6.23
CA HIS A 41 17.88 36.12 7.27
C HIS A 41 17.12 36.25 8.65
N PRO A 42 17.71 36.50 9.86
CA PRO A 42 19.07 36.28 10.38
C PRO A 42 19.18 35.58 11.78
N ALA A 43 20.41 35.15 12.11
CA ALA A 43 21.09 34.98 13.41
C ALA A 43 20.36 34.26 14.58
N THR A 44 20.82 33.13 15.11
CA THR A 44 22.05 33.02 15.93
C THR A 44 22.48 31.54 16.06
N THR A 45 23.78 31.25 15.98
CA THR A 45 24.40 29.94 16.27
C THR A 45 24.62 29.79 17.79
N PRO A 46 24.64 28.56 18.36
CA PRO A 46 25.93 27.86 18.44
C PRO A 46 25.88 26.33 18.21
N SER A 47 27.02 25.89 17.65
CA SER A 47 27.77 24.62 17.74
C SER A 47 27.11 23.25 17.91
N ALA A 48 27.48 22.39 16.95
CA ALA A 48 27.40 20.94 16.99
C ALA A 48 28.31 20.32 18.06
N SER A 49 27.84 19.25 18.70
CA SER A 49 28.66 18.09 19.06
C SER A 49 27.78 16.89 19.40
N SER A 50 28.13 15.74 18.81
CA SER A 50 27.96 14.39 19.33
C SER A 50 26.55 13.80 19.47
N LEU A 51 26.21 12.87 18.57
CA LEU A 51 26.11 11.47 18.98
C LEU A 51 26.27 10.53 17.78
N ALA A 52 27.21 9.61 17.95
CA ALA A 52 27.76 8.73 16.96
C ALA A 52 26.90 7.48 16.73
N ALA A 53 27.06 6.93 15.51
CA ALA A 53 27.10 5.51 15.20
C ALA A 53 25.91 4.63 15.64
N ALA A 54 24.87 4.61 14.82
CA ALA A 54 24.14 3.37 14.59
C ALA A 54 24.70 2.72 13.31
N SER A 55 25.29 1.53 13.45
CA SER A 55 25.76 0.68 12.37
C SER A 55 24.65 0.42 11.36
N SER A 56 24.72 1.10 10.20
CA SER A 56 23.84 0.84 9.07
C SER A 56 24.25 -0.48 8.43
N THR A 57 23.55 -1.57 8.72
CA THR A 57 23.58 -2.74 7.86
C THR A 57 23.16 -2.29 6.47
N ARG A 58 24.12 -2.18 5.54
CA ARG A 58 23.85 -1.84 4.14
C ARG A 58 23.01 -2.98 3.58
N TRP A 59 21.70 -2.77 3.48
CA TRP A 59 20.80 -3.64 2.75
C TRP A 59 21.35 -3.78 1.33
N ARG A 60 21.78 -5.00 0.97
CA ARG A 60 22.15 -5.31 -0.41
C ARG A 60 20.84 -5.47 -1.18
N SER A 61 20.41 -4.41 -1.86
CA SER A 61 19.39 -4.51 -2.89
C SER A 61 20.06 -4.84 -4.21
N ALA A 62 19.41 -5.66 -5.04
CA ALA A 62 19.74 -5.69 -6.45
C ALA A 62 19.54 -4.28 -7.07
N THR A 63 20.12 -4.04 -8.24
CA THR A 63 19.84 -2.83 -9.03
C THR A 63 18.90 -3.21 -10.18
N PRO A 64 17.80 -2.49 -10.40
CA PRO A 64 16.94 -2.75 -11.54
C PRO A 64 17.72 -2.48 -12.83
N ARG A 65 17.35 -3.13 -13.94
CA ARG A 65 17.96 -2.82 -15.23
C ARG A 65 17.78 -1.33 -15.57
N PRO A 66 18.76 -0.71 -16.26
CA PRO A 66 18.60 0.65 -16.74
C PRO A 66 17.36 0.83 -17.63
N GLY A 67 16.79 2.04 -17.60
CA GLY A 67 15.67 2.42 -18.47
C GLY A 67 14.28 2.41 -17.82
N PHE A 68 14.21 2.35 -16.48
CA PHE A 68 12.94 2.45 -15.75
C PHE A 68 12.96 3.60 -14.73
N PRO A 69 12.74 4.86 -15.16
CA PRO A 69 12.77 6.02 -14.26
C PRO A 69 11.50 6.17 -13.41
N TYR A 70 10.44 5.40 -13.68
CA TYR A 70 9.14 5.55 -13.01
C TYR A 70 8.74 4.30 -12.23
N CYS A 71 8.15 4.52 -11.06
CA CYS A 71 7.62 3.48 -10.18
C CYS A 71 6.11 3.71 -9.97
N PHE A 72 5.31 2.67 -10.20
CA PHE A 72 3.85 2.66 -10.13
C PHE A 72 3.35 1.77 -8.99
N GLY A 73 4.14 1.58 -7.94
CA GLY A 73 3.69 0.90 -6.74
C GLY A 73 4.69 -0.07 -6.18
N LEU A 74 4.51 -0.33 -4.89
CA LEU A 74 5.20 -1.35 -4.12
C LEU A 74 4.12 -2.27 -3.55
N SER A 75 4.14 -3.54 -3.92
CA SER A 75 3.18 -4.52 -3.45
C SER A 75 3.86 -5.86 -3.22
N ARG A 76 3.69 -6.44 -2.02
CA ARG A 76 4.24 -7.76 -1.67
C ARG A 76 5.77 -7.90 -1.86
N GLY A 77 6.52 -6.81 -1.68
CA GLY A 77 7.98 -6.79 -1.89
C GLY A 77 8.42 -6.50 -3.33
N TRP A 78 7.48 -6.41 -4.27
CA TRP A 78 7.76 -6.12 -5.67
C TRP A 78 7.50 -4.66 -6.03
N LEU A 79 8.32 -4.11 -6.91
CA LEU A 79 8.15 -2.79 -7.49
C LEU A 79 7.63 -2.90 -8.92
N ALA A 80 6.58 -2.13 -9.24
CA ALA A 80 6.13 -1.97 -10.61
C ALA A 80 6.87 -0.80 -11.27
N LEU A 81 7.67 -1.08 -12.28
CA LEU A 81 8.57 -0.10 -12.91
C LEU A 81 8.25 0.05 -14.40
N ALA A 82 8.27 1.29 -14.91
CA ALA A 82 8.07 1.55 -16.33
C ALA A 82 9.02 2.62 -16.90
N ASP A 83 9.15 2.60 -18.23
CA ASP A 83 10.00 3.49 -19.03
C ASP A 83 9.35 4.86 -19.31
N SER A 84 8.02 4.96 -19.24
CA SER A 84 7.25 6.18 -19.45
C SER A 84 6.01 6.24 -18.56
N VAL A 85 5.60 7.45 -18.13
CA VAL A 85 4.38 7.66 -17.34
C VAL A 85 3.12 7.54 -18.17
N ARG A 86 3.10 8.15 -19.36
CA ARG A 86 1.89 8.24 -20.19
C ARG A 86 1.77 7.08 -21.18
N SER A 87 2.90 6.62 -21.71
CA SER A 87 2.91 5.63 -22.79
C SER A 87 4.06 4.67 -22.57
N PRO A 88 4.01 3.85 -21.49
CA PRO A 88 5.04 2.86 -21.27
C PRO A 88 5.09 1.88 -22.44
N THR A 89 6.29 1.53 -22.88
CA THR A 89 6.51 0.42 -23.81
C THR A 89 7.05 -0.80 -23.05
N ARG A 90 7.56 -0.59 -21.84
CA ARG A 90 8.08 -1.62 -20.95
C ARG A 90 7.52 -1.39 -19.56
N LEU A 91 6.76 -2.36 -19.06
CA LEU A 91 6.28 -2.42 -17.68
C LEU A 91 6.79 -3.73 -17.06
N VAL A 92 7.45 -3.65 -15.91
CA VAL A 92 8.00 -4.81 -15.21
C VAL A 92 7.64 -4.81 -13.73
N LEU A 93 7.43 -6.00 -13.17
CA LEU A 93 7.55 -6.24 -11.74
C LEU A 93 9.00 -6.61 -11.45
N TRP A 94 9.61 -5.93 -10.50
CA TRP A 94 10.98 -6.16 -10.08
C TRP A 94 11.04 -6.44 -8.57
N ASP A 95 11.71 -7.53 -8.20
CA ASP A 95 12.00 -7.86 -6.80
C ASP A 95 13.38 -7.31 -6.40
N PRO A 96 13.45 -6.33 -5.48
CA PRO A 96 14.72 -5.80 -5.00
C PRO A 96 15.58 -6.80 -4.23
N ALA A 97 14.98 -7.85 -3.67
CA ALA A 97 15.68 -8.84 -2.86
C ALA A 97 16.45 -9.85 -3.73
N SER A 98 15.78 -10.43 -4.73
CA SER A 98 16.40 -11.41 -5.64
C SER A 98 16.94 -10.81 -6.94
N GLY A 99 16.50 -9.61 -7.32
CA GLY A 99 16.75 -9.03 -8.64
C GLY A 99 15.89 -9.63 -9.76
N ALA A 100 14.91 -10.48 -9.42
CA ALA A 100 14.02 -11.07 -10.41
C ALA A 100 13.16 -10.01 -11.11
N GLU A 101 12.89 -10.24 -12.40
CA GLU A 101 12.08 -9.36 -13.24
C GLU A 101 10.99 -10.18 -13.94
N LEU A 102 9.76 -9.69 -13.88
CA LEU A 102 8.62 -10.24 -14.62
C LEU A 102 8.00 -9.16 -15.48
N ARG A 103 7.89 -9.40 -16.79
CA ARG A 103 7.29 -8.45 -17.73
C ARG A 103 5.77 -8.47 -17.63
N LEU A 104 5.19 -7.28 -17.59
CA LEU A 104 3.75 -7.06 -17.73
C LEU A 104 3.46 -6.47 -19.12
N PRO A 105 2.28 -6.73 -19.69
CA PRO A 105 1.83 -5.98 -20.86
C PRO A 105 1.85 -4.47 -20.55
N PRO A 106 2.21 -3.60 -21.49
CA PRO A 106 2.18 -2.16 -21.25
C PRO A 106 0.74 -1.67 -20.99
N LEU A 107 0.61 -0.64 -20.15
CA LEU A 107 -0.67 0.02 -19.87
C LEU A 107 -0.47 1.54 -19.90
N GLY A 108 -1.13 2.22 -20.84
CA GLY A 108 -1.09 3.67 -20.98
C GLY A 108 -1.63 4.39 -19.74
N ASP A 109 -1.12 5.60 -19.48
CA ASP A 109 -1.53 6.47 -18.37
C ASP A 109 -1.66 5.73 -17.02
N LEU A 110 -0.72 4.83 -16.75
CA LEU A 110 -0.68 4.01 -15.56
C LEU A 110 -0.53 4.89 -14.31
N VAL A 111 -1.34 4.59 -13.29
CA VAL A 111 -1.26 5.23 -11.98
C VAL A 111 -0.58 4.30 -11.00
N GLN A 112 -1.12 3.09 -10.81
CA GLN A 112 -0.61 2.13 -9.85
C GLN A 112 -0.83 0.68 -10.30
N VAL A 113 0.01 -0.23 -9.78
CA VAL A 113 -0.10 -1.68 -9.92
C VAL A 113 -0.07 -2.32 -8.54
N PHE A 114 -0.99 -3.25 -8.29
CA PHE A 114 -1.13 -4.00 -7.05
C PHE A 114 -1.09 -5.50 -7.32
N LEU A 115 -0.54 -6.27 -6.37
CA LEU A 115 -0.40 -7.72 -6.50
C LEU A 115 -1.16 -8.44 -5.38
N SER A 116 -1.93 -9.48 -5.75
CA SER A 116 -2.65 -10.30 -4.78
C SER A 116 -1.71 -11.18 -3.94
N GLY A 117 -0.64 -11.66 -4.54
CA GLY A 117 0.36 -12.53 -3.93
C GLY A 117 1.75 -12.32 -4.55
N ASP A 118 2.71 -13.13 -4.10
CA ASP A 118 4.07 -13.12 -4.62
C ASP A 118 4.14 -13.88 -5.97
N PRO A 119 4.54 -13.22 -7.07
CA PRO A 119 4.71 -13.84 -8.37
C PRO A 119 5.64 -15.07 -8.42
N LEU A 120 6.59 -15.20 -7.47
CA LEU A 120 7.56 -16.30 -7.46
C LEU A 120 7.26 -17.43 -6.47
N ALA A 121 6.18 -17.34 -5.69
CA ALA A 121 5.77 -18.43 -4.80
C ALA A 121 5.35 -19.67 -5.62
N SER A 122 6.25 -20.65 -5.79
CA SER A 122 6.01 -21.91 -6.53
C SER A 122 4.97 -22.81 -5.87
N PRO A 123 4.35 -23.78 -6.60
CA PRO A 123 4.38 -24.03 -8.05
C PRO A 123 3.05 -23.66 -8.77
N SER A 124 2.08 -23.10 -8.06
CA SER A 124 0.71 -22.80 -8.53
C SER A 124 0.35 -21.32 -8.32
N SER A 125 1.28 -20.40 -8.64
CA SER A 125 1.10 -18.99 -8.29
C SER A 125 -0.03 -18.36 -9.10
N ASP A 126 -1.27 -18.46 -8.61
CA ASP A 126 -2.50 -17.85 -9.14
C ASP A 126 -2.60 -16.37 -8.74
N TRP A 127 -1.47 -15.69 -8.71
CA TRP A 127 -1.44 -14.28 -8.38
C TRP A 127 -2.19 -13.47 -9.44
N VAL A 128 -2.71 -12.31 -9.04
CA VAL A 128 -3.41 -11.40 -9.91
C VAL A 128 -2.75 -10.04 -9.77
N ALA A 129 -2.45 -9.41 -10.90
CA ALA A 129 -2.12 -7.99 -10.93
C ALA A 129 -3.39 -7.19 -11.18
N VAL A 130 -3.55 -6.09 -10.44
CA VAL A 130 -4.55 -5.07 -10.71
C VAL A 130 -3.81 -3.79 -11.05
N GLY A 131 -4.06 -3.25 -12.25
CA GLY A 131 -3.51 -1.99 -12.72
C GLY A 131 -4.59 -0.93 -12.79
N THR A 132 -4.26 0.32 -12.47
CA THR A 132 -5.18 1.45 -12.55
C THR A 132 -4.65 2.47 -13.54
N GLN A 133 -5.49 2.94 -14.45
CA GLN A 133 -5.15 3.90 -15.51
C GLN A 133 -6.00 5.15 -15.37
N LEU A 134 -5.42 6.33 -15.63
CA LEU A 134 -6.18 7.57 -15.74
C LEU A 134 -7.18 7.50 -16.89
N TYR A 135 -8.41 7.93 -16.64
CA TYR A 135 -9.50 7.87 -17.59
C TYR A 135 -10.26 9.19 -17.64
N GLY A 136 -10.33 9.78 -18.84
CA GLY A 136 -10.97 11.07 -19.07
C GLY A 136 -10.27 12.23 -18.36
N ASN A 137 -10.95 13.38 -18.31
CA ASN A 137 -10.31 14.66 -17.97
C ASN A 137 -10.44 15.06 -16.48
N GLN A 138 -11.09 14.23 -15.64
CA GLN A 138 -11.42 14.58 -14.25
C GLN A 138 -10.66 13.74 -13.21
N GLY A 139 -9.52 13.15 -13.58
CA GLY A 139 -8.74 12.30 -12.68
C GLY A 139 -9.47 11.02 -12.25
N ALA A 140 -10.49 10.60 -13.00
CA ALA A 140 -11.12 9.30 -12.81
C ALA A 140 -10.13 8.21 -13.23
N GLN A 141 -10.32 7.01 -12.70
CA GLN A 141 -9.46 5.87 -12.95
C GLN A 141 -10.28 4.68 -13.44
N LYS A 142 -9.77 3.97 -14.44
CA LYS A 142 -10.23 2.65 -14.84
C LYS A 142 -9.32 1.59 -14.23
N SER A 143 -9.92 0.48 -13.82
CA SER A 143 -9.18 -0.65 -13.25
C SER A 143 -9.12 -1.79 -14.26
N PHE A 144 -7.95 -2.41 -14.30
CA PHE A 144 -7.62 -3.55 -15.15
C PHE A 144 -7.06 -4.65 -14.28
N TRP A 145 -7.17 -5.89 -14.75
CA TRP A 145 -6.64 -7.05 -14.08
C TRP A 145 -5.95 -7.98 -15.07
N ARG A 146 -5.04 -8.81 -14.56
CA ARG A 146 -4.45 -9.91 -15.32
C ARG A 146 -3.92 -11.01 -14.41
N ARG A 147 -3.78 -12.20 -14.98
CA ARG A 147 -3.16 -13.38 -14.40
C ARG A 147 -1.80 -13.69 -15.03
N PRO A 148 -0.94 -14.47 -14.35
CA PRO A 148 0.20 -15.13 -14.97
C PRO A 148 -0.18 -15.74 -16.32
N GLY A 149 0.62 -15.48 -17.35
CA GLY A 149 0.39 -15.99 -18.70
C GLY A 149 -0.54 -15.17 -19.60
N ASP A 150 -1.38 -14.29 -19.05
CA ASP A 150 -2.24 -13.42 -19.87
C ASP A 150 -1.40 -12.51 -20.77
N ALA A 151 -1.73 -12.47 -22.07
CA ALA A 151 -1.03 -11.65 -23.06
C ALA A 151 -1.33 -10.14 -22.94
N ALA A 152 -2.45 -9.79 -22.33
CA ALA A 152 -2.93 -8.40 -22.22
C ALA A 152 -3.67 -8.16 -20.90
N TRP A 153 -3.86 -6.88 -20.58
CA TRP A 153 -4.74 -6.47 -19.50
C TRP A 153 -6.21 -6.64 -19.90
N SER A 154 -7.02 -7.15 -18.98
CA SER A 154 -8.47 -7.20 -19.12
C SER A 154 -9.11 -6.10 -18.28
N VAL A 155 -10.23 -5.53 -18.74
CA VAL A 155 -10.97 -4.54 -17.96
C VAL A 155 -11.55 -5.22 -16.72
N LEU A 156 -11.27 -4.65 -15.54
CA LEU A 156 -11.87 -5.10 -14.28
C LEU A 156 -13.20 -4.39 -14.03
N SER A 157 -13.26 -3.09 -14.35
CA SER A 157 -14.47 -2.27 -14.25
C SER A 157 -14.57 -1.32 -15.42
N GLU A 158 -15.65 -1.43 -16.20
CA GLU A 158 -15.95 -0.49 -17.28
C GLU A 158 -16.25 0.91 -16.76
N ARG A 159 -16.80 1.00 -15.55
CA ARG A 159 -17.06 2.27 -14.89
C ARG A 159 -15.75 2.81 -14.31
N GLY A 160 -15.41 4.01 -14.74
CA GLY A 160 -14.40 4.81 -14.05
C GLY A 160 -14.83 5.08 -12.61
N THR A 161 -13.87 5.04 -11.70
CA THR A 161 -14.03 5.41 -10.29
C THR A 161 -13.23 6.68 -10.02
N ALA A 162 -13.50 7.32 -8.89
CA ALA A 162 -12.66 8.39 -8.41
C ALA A 162 -11.26 7.81 -8.10
N GLY A 163 -10.21 8.64 -7.98
CA GLY A 163 -8.86 8.15 -7.65
C GLY A 163 -8.83 7.14 -6.50
N ILE A 164 -8.22 5.97 -6.75
CA ILE A 164 -8.16 4.86 -5.79
C ILE A 164 -7.16 5.21 -4.69
N GLU A 165 -7.60 5.19 -3.44
CA GLU A 165 -6.79 5.51 -2.26
C GLU A 165 -6.09 4.27 -1.71
N THR A 166 -6.79 3.14 -1.65
CA THR A 166 -6.27 1.91 -1.07
C THR A 166 -6.88 0.67 -1.72
N VAL A 167 -6.07 -0.39 -1.83
CA VAL A 167 -6.42 -1.69 -2.39
C VAL A 167 -5.95 -2.78 -1.44
N ALA A 168 -6.77 -3.81 -1.23
CA ALA A 168 -6.42 -5.01 -0.50
C ALA A 168 -6.94 -6.27 -1.19
N PHE A 169 -6.22 -7.37 -1.01
CA PHE A 169 -6.59 -8.69 -1.52
C PHE A 169 -6.82 -9.64 -0.35
N HIS A 170 -7.99 -10.25 -0.28
CA HIS A 170 -8.37 -11.15 0.81
C HIS A 170 -9.41 -12.17 0.33
N GLY A 171 -9.24 -13.44 0.70
CA GLY A 171 -10.23 -14.50 0.44
C GLY A 171 -10.63 -14.64 -1.04
N GLY A 172 -9.69 -14.48 -1.97
CA GLY A 172 -9.98 -14.57 -3.41
C GLY A 172 -10.67 -13.34 -4.00
N ARG A 173 -10.71 -12.22 -3.27
CA ARG A 173 -11.35 -10.96 -3.70
C ARG A 173 -10.34 -9.83 -3.70
N VAL A 174 -10.61 -8.83 -4.53
CA VAL A 174 -9.98 -7.51 -4.47
C VAL A 174 -10.97 -6.49 -3.95
N TYR A 175 -10.52 -5.71 -2.99
CA TYR A 175 -11.21 -4.61 -2.37
C TYR A 175 -10.47 -3.35 -2.75
N TYR A 176 -11.13 -2.36 -3.34
CA TYR A 176 -10.57 -1.01 -3.44
C TYR A 176 -11.52 0.03 -2.89
N MET A 177 -10.95 1.12 -2.39
CA MET A 177 -11.68 2.29 -1.94
C MET A 177 -11.16 3.52 -2.66
N ASP A 178 -12.08 4.32 -3.21
CA ASP A 178 -11.74 5.60 -3.82
C ASP A 178 -11.75 6.77 -2.81
N TRP A 179 -11.20 7.92 -3.20
CA TRP A 179 -11.16 9.13 -2.36
C TRP A 179 -12.54 9.70 -2.00
N ARG A 180 -13.63 9.15 -2.56
CA ARG A 180 -15.02 9.48 -2.19
C ARG A 180 -15.60 8.48 -1.20
N TRP A 181 -14.76 7.59 -0.64
CA TRP A 181 -15.12 6.56 0.32
C TRP A 181 -16.11 5.54 -0.26
N VAL A 182 -16.03 5.27 -1.57
CA VAL A 182 -16.77 4.18 -2.20
C VAL A 182 -15.91 2.92 -2.16
N LEU A 183 -16.38 1.91 -1.43
CA LEU A 183 -15.79 0.58 -1.38
C LEU A 183 -16.39 -0.26 -2.51
N VAL A 184 -15.52 -0.88 -3.31
CA VAL A 184 -15.91 -1.79 -4.40
C VAL A 184 -15.17 -3.11 -4.24
N VAL A 185 -15.90 -4.21 -4.47
CA VAL A 185 -15.37 -5.57 -4.29
C VAL A 185 -15.58 -6.39 -5.56
N PHE A 186 -14.52 -7.05 -6.01
CA PHE A 186 -14.55 -7.98 -7.13
C PHE A 186 -14.07 -9.37 -6.68
N ASP A 187 -14.71 -10.40 -7.22
CA ASP A 187 -14.29 -11.79 -7.00
C ASP A 187 -13.31 -12.23 -8.09
N ILE A 188 -12.04 -12.37 -7.71
CA ILE A 188 -10.94 -12.70 -8.63
C ILE A 188 -10.58 -14.19 -8.60
N SER A 189 -11.28 -14.99 -7.79
CA SER A 189 -11.03 -16.42 -7.57
C SER A 189 -11.55 -17.34 -8.68
N LEU A 190 -12.20 -16.79 -9.71
CA LEU A 190 -12.86 -17.58 -10.75
C LEU A 190 -11.87 -18.36 -11.62
N ALA A 191 -11.94 -19.69 -11.65
CA ALA A 191 -11.08 -20.52 -12.50
C ALA A 191 -11.26 -20.20 -14.01
N PRO A 192 -10.21 -20.30 -14.84
CA PRO A 192 -10.33 -20.15 -16.29
C PRO A 192 -11.39 -21.10 -16.90
N PRO A 193 -12.02 -20.75 -18.04
CA PRO A 193 -11.98 -19.48 -18.76
C PRO A 193 -13.09 -18.55 -18.26
N ALA A 194 -12.93 -17.98 -17.06
CA ALA A 194 -13.91 -17.05 -16.53
C ALA A 194 -13.86 -15.70 -17.26
N PRO A 195 -15.02 -15.03 -17.50
CA PRO A 195 -15.07 -13.63 -17.90
C PRO A 195 -14.47 -12.73 -16.81
N ALA A 196 -14.44 -11.41 -17.05
CA ALA A 196 -13.97 -10.44 -16.07
C ALA A 196 -14.57 -10.71 -14.67
N PRO A 197 -13.76 -10.60 -13.58
CA PRO A 197 -14.17 -10.76 -12.21
C PRO A 197 -15.50 -10.02 -11.95
N PRO A 198 -16.55 -10.71 -11.48
CA PRO A 198 -17.81 -10.06 -11.23
C PRO A 198 -17.61 -9.06 -10.09
N ARG A 199 -18.18 -7.87 -10.28
CA ARG A 199 -18.34 -6.93 -9.18
C ARG A 199 -19.43 -7.46 -8.25
N VAL A 200 -19.03 -7.86 -7.05
CA VAL A 200 -19.95 -8.46 -6.08
C VAL A 200 -20.57 -7.41 -5.18
N TRP A 201 -19.89 -6.28 -4.96
CA TRP A 201 -20.40 -5.28 -4.03
C TRP A 201 -19.91 -3.86 -4.32
N LEU A 202 -20.74 -2.88 -4.00
CA LEU A 202 -20.47 -1.45 -4.09
C LEU A 202 -21.23 -0.71 -2.98
N MET A 203 -20.51 0.02 -2.13
CA MET A 203 -21.12 0.79 -1.05
C MET A 203 -20.36 2.08 -0.80
N ASN A 204 -21.07 3.19 -0.58
CA ASN A 204 -20.47 4.40 -0.03
C ASN A 204 -20.41 4.28 1.50
N ILE A 205 -19.20 4.28 2.05
CA ILE A 205 -18.97 4.11 3.49
C ILE A 205 -18.65 5.42 4.21
N SER A 206 -18.82 6.58 3.57
CA SER A 206 -18.51 7.88 4.17
C SER A 206 -19.24 8.11 5.50
N GLN A 207 -20.53 7.78 5.59
CA GLN A 207 -21.32 7.94 6.81
C GLN A 207 -20.76 7.15 8.01
N PRO A 208 -20.55 5.83 7.93
CA PRO A 208 -19.92 5.09 9.03
C PRO A 208 -18.46 5.52 9.27
N MET A 209 -17.75 6.01 8.25
CA MET A 209 -16.39 6.54 8.42
C MET A 209 -16.37 7.82 9.28
N PHE A 210 -17.35 8.71 9.11
CA PHE A 210 -17.40 9.98 9.84
C PHE A 210 -18.09 9.89 11.20
N ARG A 211 -18.96 8.90 11.43
CA ARG A 211 -19.67 8.71 12.71
C ARG A 211 -18.88 7.81 13.65
N ARG A 212 -18.11 8.42 14.56
CA ARG A 212 -17.32 7.72 15.58
C ARG A 212 -17.99 7.67 16.95
N CYS A 213 -18.76 8.71 17.29
CA CYS A 213 -19.60 8.74 18.47
C CYS A 213 -21.06 9.00 18.10
N SER A 214 -21.95 8.83 19.08
CA SER A 214 -23.36 9.26 19.00
C SER A 214 -23.54 10.77 18.89
N CYS A 215 -22.44 11.52 18.86
CA CYS A 215 -22.41 12.96 18.64
C CYS A 215 -22.85 13.30 17.20
N GLN A 216 -23.50 14.44 17.02
CA GLN A 216 -23.92 14.94 15.68
C GLN A 216 -22.78 15.62 14.90
N ARG A 217 -21.54 15.57 15.41
CA ARG A 217 -20.39 16.26 14.81
C ARG A 217 -19.68 15.36 13.81
N TYR A 218 -19.26 15.94 12.69
CA TYR A 218 -18.42 15.27 11.72
C TYR A 218 -17.00 15.10 12.26
N HIS A 219 -16.49 13.87 12.24
CA HIS A 219 -15.09 13.61 12.55
C HIS A 219 -14.27 13.54 11.27
N GLY A 220 -13.36 14.49 11.10
CA GLY A 220 -12.44 14.51 9.97
C GLY A 220 -11.62 13.23 9.87
N VAL A 221 -11.66 12.59 8.72
CA VAL A 221 -10.80 11.45 8.36
C VAL A 221 -9.63 12.00 7.56
N ARG A 222 -8.42 11.72 8.03
CA ARG A 222 -7.16 12.08 7.36
C ARG A 222 -6.84 11.14 6.21
N GLY A 223 -7.25 9.88 6.34
CA GLY A 223 -7.07 8.86 5.31
C GLY A 223 -7.57 7.51 5.81
N ALA A 224 -7.64 6.54 4.92
CA ALA A 224 -7.95 5.17 5.32
C ALA A 224 -7.21 4.15 4.47
N GLN A 225 -6.88 3.03 5.10
CA GLN A 225 -6.13 1.96 4.48
C GLN A 225 -6.80 0.62 4.74
N MET A 226 -6.92 -0.17 3.69
CA MET A 226 -7.28 -1.57 3.81
C MET A 226 -6.02 -2.41 3.94
N VAL A 227 -5.95 -3.24 4.97
CA VAL A 227 -4.79 -4.08 5.27
C VAL A 227 -5.25 -5.49 5.57
N THR A 228 -4.44 -6.47 5.16
CA THR A 228 -4.63 -7.85 5.59
C THR A 228 -3.70 -8.14 6.75
N CYS A 229 -4.24 -8.65 7.85
CA CYS A 229 -3.51 -8.96 9.06
C CYS A 229 -4.09 -10.21 9.69
N ALA A 230 -3.23 -11.19 10.03
CA ALA A 230 -3.64 -12.43 10.71
C ALA A 230 -4.82 -13.18 10.05
N GLY A 231 -4.91 -13.14 8.71
CA GLY A 231 -5.99 -13.77 7.96
C GLY A 231 -7.30 -12.98 7.92
N GLU A 232 -7.34 -11.77 8.50
CA GLU A 232 -8.48 -10.86 8.45
C GLU A 232 -8.22 -9.68 7.51
N LEU A 233 -9.30 -9.06 7.02
CA LEU A 233 -9.27 -7.80 6.30
C LEU A 233 -9.74 -6.69 7.23
N LEU A 234 -8.86 -5.71 7.47
CA LEU A 234 -9.13 -4.58 8.35
C LEU A 234 -9.21 -3.28 7.54
N LEU A 235 -10.16 -2.43 7.90
CA LEU A 235 -10.23 -1.04 7.45
C LEU A 235 -9.68 -0.14 8.57
N VAL A 236 -8.48 0.38 8.36
CA VAL A 236 -7.80 1.28 9.30
C VAL A 236 -8.12 2.72 8.94
N ILE A 237 -8.74 3.45 9.86
CA ILE A 237 -9.15 4.84 9.66
C ILE A 237 -8.22 5.76 10.44
N LEU A 238 -7.48 6.60 9.72
CA LEU A 238 -6.65 7.64 10.30
C LEU A 238 -7.49 8.91 10.44
N ARG A 239 -7.56 9.47 11.64
CA ARG A 239 -8.39 10.65 11.93
C ARG A 239 -7.51 11.86 12.20
N VAL A 240 -8.07 13.04 11.93
CA VAL A 240 -7.43 14.29 12.31
C VAL A 240 -7.54 14.43 13.82
N GLU A 241 -6.41 14.63 14.51
CA GLU A 241 -6.41 14.91 15.95
C GLU A 241 -7.05 16.28 16.21
N GLY A 242 -8.08 16.30 17.05
CA GLY A 242 -8.82 17.52 17.38
C GLY A 242 -10.16 17.27 18.05
N GLY A 243 -10.19 17.43 19.37
CA GLY A 243 -11.30 18.09 20.08
C GLY A 243 -12.59 17.32 20.39
N HIS A 244 -12.56 16.00 20.61
CA HIS A 244 -13.68 15.34 21.30
C HIS A 244 -13.19 14.65 22.57
N PRO A 245 -13.73 14.98 23.76
CA PRO A 245 -13.22 14.49 25.05
C PRO A 245 -13.48 13.01 25.32
N SER A 246 -14.11 12.28 24.39
CA SER A 246 -14.29 10.81 24.51
C SER A 246 -13.04 10.00 24.12
N PHE A 247 -11.88 10.65 24.03
CA PHE A 247 -10.59 10.00 23.73
C PHE A 247 -9.54 10.23 24.82
N ALA A 248 -9.99 10.66 26.02
CA ALA A 248 -9.22 10.54 27.25
C ALA A 248 -9.65 9.27 27.99
#